data_AF-A0A2E3ND49-F1
#
_entry.id   AF-A0A2E3ND49-F1
#
_cell.length_a   1.000
_cell.length_b   1.000
_cell.length_c   1.000
_cell.angle_alpha   90.00
_cell.angle_beta   90.00
_cell.angle_gamma   90.00
#
_symmetry.space_group_name_H-M   'P 1'
#
loop_
_entity.id
_entity.type
_entity.pdbx_description
1 polymer ?
#
loop_
_entity_poly.entity_id
_entity_poly.type
_entity_poly.pdbx_seq_one_letter_code
_entity_poly.pdbx_strand_id
1 'polypeptide(L)'
;MPADSQRSRVEASLKRAIPKTSLSFASRAASGNAICPAGPVIRIRCPSTIPIVLSFFRLEASGGRPMLGSLSSPRTTRPLAIPRRVGDAPRAPPLRRETPLEPVTQALLGAATAELVAGKKLRGRALGWGAVIGMSPDLDVLLGPLHDGYGGWLYHRGTTHSLWFGFVFGPLLGYLLWRWRDFGREDTLAGWIRIGIFALLTHPLLDGFTPYGTQFFAPFDRARFAWNGVAIVDPAYSLLLAAGVFMAARRSLPEATRKRALHLGVTLSTAYLLVGLYVNHQIVSDLRKQLEPLFGRLERVRAYPTILQPWTRGFVARADDAIVVGLHSWQEWDCPAWRVHPRLAASPALEAVNAAWQTKMMRWHADEDVATFVHSEPGGVLRVRLEDVRYSWASPDARGAWGVEARVTEAGELLGDPVRFPRQTPTNREALDRIGSVLMGHLPGPGDGWTRPKECAEATTGPEPGS
;
A
#
# COMPACT_ATOMS: atom_id res chain seq x y z
N MET A 1 35.95 -36.99 -70.00
CA MET A 1 35.88 -36.14 -71.21
C MET A 1 35.69 -37.03 -72.42
N PRO A 2 35.09 -36.56 -73.52
CA PRO A 2 34.37 -35.28 -73.72
C PRO A 2 32.84 -35.54 -73.81
N ALA A 3 31.91 -34.66 -74.22
CA ALA A 3 31.95 -33.24 -74.61
C ALA A 3 30.61 -32.54 -74.26
N ASP A 4 30.57 -31.21 -74.30
CA ASP A 4 29.38 -30.36 -74.14
C ASP A 4 28.36 -30.42 -75.30
N SER A 5 27.12 -29.98 -75.01
CA SER A 5 26.48 -28.95 -75.84
C SER A 5 25.51 -28.08 -75.03
N GLN A 6 25.43 -26.77 -75.33
CA GLN A 6 24.53 -25.80 -74.69
C GLN A 6 23.51 -25.21 -75.68
N ARG A 7 22.29 -24.87 -75.19
CA ARG A 7 21.48 -23.66 -75.47
C ARG A 7 20.07 -23.83 -74.86
N SER A 8 19.64 -23.02 -73.88
CA SER A 8 18.89 -21.73 -73.99
C SER A 8 17.48 -21.87 -74.60
N ARG A 9 16.39 -21.27 -74.08
CA ARG A 9 16.23 -20.16 -73.10
C ARG A 9 14.74 -20.01 -72.64
N VAL A 10 14.49 -19.51 -71.40
CA VAL A 10 13.35 -18.62 -70.98
C VAL A 10 11.90 -19.22 -71.02
N GLU A 11 10.92 -18.93 -70.14
CA GLU A 11 10.72 -18.15 -68.88
C GLU A 11 9.74 -18.96 -67.97
N ALA A 12 9.24 -18.65 -66.76
CA ALA A 12 9.26 -17.54 -65.78
C ALA A 12 9.15 -18.19 -64.36
N SER A 13 9.45 -17.62 -63.17
CA SER A 13 9.54 -16.27 -62.59
C SER A 13 8.27 -15.71 -61.89
N LEU A 14 8.15 -15.98 -60.58
CA LEU A 14 7.62 -15.01 -59.59
C LEU A 14 7.93 -15.43 -58.13
N LYS A 15 8.87 -14.75 -57.48
CA LYS A 15 9.06 -14.74 -56.01
C LYS A 15 9.34 -13.30 -55.57
N ARG A 16 8.58 -12.78 -54.60
CA ARG A 16 8.86 -11.46 -53.98
C ARG A 16 9.63 -11.65 -52.68
N ALA A 17 10.74 -10.93 -52.54
CA ALA A 17 11.45 -10.76 -51.28
C ALA A 17 11.00 -9.47 -50.59
N ILE A 18 11.14 -9.42 -49.26
CA ILE A 18 10.93 -8.21 -48.44
C ILE A 18 12.31 -7.76 -47.92
N PRO A 19 12.73 -6.51 -48.16
CA PRO A 19 14.07 -6.06 -47.80
C PRO A 19 14.23 -5.77 -46.30
N LYS A 20 15.46 -5.91 -45.80
CA LYS A 20 15.89 -5.32 -44.53
C LYS A 20 16.43 -3.92 -44.80
N THR A 21 16.08 -2.95 -43.95
CA THR A 21 16.78 -1.65 -43.90
C THR A 21 17.25 -1.36 -42.49
N SER A 22 18.55 -1.10 -42.36
CA SER A 22 19.19 -0.60 -41.14
C SER A 22 19.24 0.93 -41.19
N LEU A 23 18.96 1.59 -40.07
CA LEU A 23 19.21 3.03 -39.91
C LEU A 23 20.13 3.29 -38.73
N SER A 24 21.30 3.84 -39.05
CA SER A 24 22.19 4.53 -38.13
C SER A 24 21.86 6.02 -38.19
N PHE A 25 22.01 6.75 -37.08
CA PHE A 25 22.07 8.20 -37.10
C PHE A 25 23.16 8.71 -36.16
N ALA A 26 24.02 9.58 -36.69
CA ALA A 26 25.07 10.27 -35.95
C ALA A 26 24.59 11.67 -35.51
N SER A 27 25.26 12.25 -34.51
CA SER A 27 24.95 13.58 -33.98
C SER A 27 25.56 14.70 -34.83
N ARG A 28 24.77 15.75 -35.07
CA ARG A 28 25.22 17.16 -35.15
C ARG A 28 24.01 18.08 -35.03
N ALA A 29 24.24 19.31 -34.57
CA ALA A 29 23.22 20.34 -34.42
C ALA A 29 23.50 21.53 -35.35
N ALA A 30 22.44 22.12 -35.91
CA ALA A 30 22.43 23.43 -36.54
C ALA A 30 20.98 23.95 -36.62
N SER A 31 20.80 25.26 -36.71
CA SER A 31 19.51 25.95 -36.78
C SER A 31 18.93 26.01 -38.20
N GLY A 32 17.60 26.08 -38.30
CA GLY A 32 16.91 26.40 -39.55
C GLY A 32 15.39 26.18 -39.47
N ASN A 33 14.61 27.24 -39.67
CA ASN A 33 13.15 27.13 -39.83
C ASN A 33 12.83 26.63 -41.25
N ALA A 34 12.02 25.58 -41.38
CA ALA A 34 11.50 25.09 -42.65
C ALA A 34 10.01 24.77 -42.53
N ILE A 35 9.23 25.15 -43.55
CA ILE A 35 7.77 25.02 -43.58
C ILE A 35 7.41 23.64 -44.15
N CYS A 36 6.52 22.91 -43.46
CA CYS A 36 6.06 21.59 -43.89
C CYS A 36 4.69 21.65 -44.60
N PRO A 37 4.50 21.02 -45.77
CA PRO A 37 3.17 20.77 -46.33
C PRO A 37 2.42 19.68 -45.54
N ALA A 38 1.08 19.70 -45.59
CA ALA A 38 0.24 18.94 -44.67
C ALA A 38 0.03 17.47 -45.05
N GLY A 39 0.09 16.58 -44.05
CA GLY A 39 -0.46 15.23 -44.08
C GLY A 39 -1.84 15.15 -43.37
N PRO A 40 -2.58 14.03 -43.51
CA PRO A 40 -3.95 13.91 -43.02
C PRO A 40 -4.03 13.86 -41.48
N VAL A 41 -4.84 14.75 -40.89
CA VAL A 41 -5.09 14.81 -39.44
C VAL A 41 -6.30 13.96 -39.05
N ILE A 42 -6.07 12.94 -38.23
CA ILE A 42 -7.15 12.16 -37.61
C ILE A 42 -7.79 13.00 -36.49
N ARG A 43 -9.03 13.46 -36.69
CA ARG A 43 -9.79 14.22 -35.68
C ARG A 43 -10.41 13.29 -34.64
N ILE A 44 -9.83 13.24 -33.44
CA ILE A 44 -10.52 12.75 -32.24
C ILE A 44 -11.40 13.88 -31.69
N ARG A 45 -12.71 13.64 -31.52
CA ARG A 45 -13.63 14.58 -30.86
C ARG A 45 -13.57 14.38 -29.35
N CYS A 46 -12.95 15.30 -28.62
CA CYS A 46 -13.24 15.47 -27.19
C CYS A 46 -14.51 16.35 -27.03
N PRO A 47 -15.48 15.97 -26.18
CA PRO A 47 -16.54 16.88 -25.77
C PRO A 47 -15.96 17.94 -24.82
N SER A 48 -16.31 19.20 -25.06
CA SER A 48 -15.93 20.32 -24.19
C SER A 48 -16.96 20.56 -23.07
N THR A 49 -16.54 21.28 -22.04
CA THR A 49 -17.39 21.93 -21.02
C THR A 49 -17.94 21.02 -19.91
N ILE A 50 -17.19 20.95 -18.80
CA ILE A 50 -17.74 20.84 -17.45
C ILE A 50 -17.15 22.04 -16.66
N PRO A 51 -17.96 22.88 -15.99
CA PRO A 51 -17.48 24.09 -15.35
C PRO A 51 -16.75 23.81 -14.02
N ILE A 52 -15.58 24.43 -13.84
CA ILE A 52 -14.88 24.50 -12.55
C ILE A 52 -15.28 25.80 -11.86
N VAL A 53 -15.98 25.71 -10.73
CA VAL A 53 -16.33 26.89 -9.92
C VAL A 53 -15.20 27.16 -8.92
N LEU A 54 -14.34 28.11 -9.24
CA LEU A 54 -13.32 28.66 -8.34
C LEU A 54 -13.83 29.94 -7.69
N SER A 55 -14.51 29.80 -6.54
CA SER A 55 -14.97 30.95 -5.75
C SER A 55 -13.81 31.57 -4.96
N PHE A 56 -13.10 32.51 -5.58
CA PHE A 56 -12.18 33.40 -4.84
C PHE A 56 -12.99 34.41 -4.02
N PHE A 57 -12.70 34.51 -2.72
CA PHE A 57 -13.21 35.58 -1.87
C PHE A 57 -12.64 36.92 -2.32
N ARG A 58 -13.51 37.94 -2.45
CA ARG A 58 -13.13 39.34 -2.61
C ARG A 58 -13.62 40.11 -1.39
N LEU A 59 -12.73 40.85 -0.71
CA LEU A 59 -13.15 41.84 0.27
C LEU A 59 -13.60 43.11 -0.46
N GLU A 60 -14.74 43.66 -0.03
CA GLU A 60 -15.15 45.05 -0.26
C GLU A 60 -15.93 45.49 1.00
N ALA A 61 -15.90 46.78 1.32
CA ALA A 61 -16.24 47.26 2.66
C ALA A 61 -17.02 48.59 2.67
N SER A 62 -17.75 48.80 3.77
CA SER A 62 -18.46 50.03 4.18
C SER A 62 -19.73 50.42 3.39
N GLY A 63 -20.52 51.31 4.00
CA GLY A 63 -21.85 51.75 3.54
C GLY A 63 -22.98 51.12 4.39
N GLY A 64 -23.90 51.92 4.93
CA GLY A 64 -24.94 51.35 5.79
C GLY A 64 -26.15 52.22 6.10
N ARG A 65 -27.25 51.51 6.46
CA ARG A 65 -28.47 51.94 7.17
C ARG A 65 -29.40 52.99 6.50
N PRO A 66 -30.71 53.04 6.86
CA PRO A 66 -31.55 52.00 7.50
C PRO A 66 -33.00 51.86 6.92
N MET A 67 -33.68 50.79 7.37
CA MET A 67 -35.13 50.71 7.71
C MET A 67 -36.21 51.34 6.81
N LEU A 68 -37.10 50.48 6.29
CA LEU A 68 -38.56 50.62 6.42
C LEU A 68 -39.23 49.24 6.21
N GLY A 69 -40.44 49.03 6.72
CA GLY A 69 -41.11 47.72 6.68
C GLY A 69 -42.64 47.81 6.56
N SER A 70 -43.28 46.70 6.19
CA SER A 70 -44.74 46.54 6.15
C SER A 70 -45.14 45.06 6.31
N LEU A 71 -46.42 44.79 6.55
CA LEU A 71 -47.00 43.51 6.99
C LEU A 71 -48.13 43.01 6.06
N SER A 72 -48.67 41.82 6.36
CA SER A 72 -49.97 41.25 5.91
C SER A 72 -50.01 40.65 4.48
N SER A 73 -50.82 39.62 4.13
CA SER A 73 -51.45 38.51 4.90
C SER A 73 -51.83 37.33 3.93
N PRO A 74 -52.83 36.42 4.10
CA PRO A 74 -52.48 35.00 4.34
C PRO A 74 -53.15 33.90 3.46
N ARG A 75 -52.58 32.69 3.55
CA ARG A 75 -53.19 31.33 3.45
C ARG A 75 -54.12 30.94 2.27
N THR A 76 -53.77 29.85 1.59
CA THR A 76 -54.74 28.86 1.04
C THR A 76 -54.22 27.41 1.08
N THR A 77 -55.03 26.47 1.62
CA THR A 77 -54.96 24.99 1.45
C THR A 77 -53.69 24.25 1.97
N ARG A 78 -53.65 22.93 2.22
CA ARG A 78 -54.60 21.78 2.13
C ARG A 78 -54.28 20.75 3.28
N PRO A 79 -54.90 19.54 3.42
CA PRO A 79 -54.97 18.81 4.69
C PRO A 79 -53.75 17.94 5.08
N LEU A 80 -53.83 17.34 6.28
CA LEU A 80 -52.90 16.37 6.86
C LEU A 80 -52.46 15.28 5.86
N ALA A 81 -51.15 15.06 5.77
CA ALA A 81 -50.57 13.91 5.08
C ALA A 81 -50.00 12.91 6.10
N ILE A 82 -50.26 11.62 5.89
CA ILE A 82 -49.68 10.53 6.67
C ILE A 82 -48.15 10.60 6.56
N PRO A 83 -47.38 10.48 7.67
CA PRO A 83 -45.92 10.50 7.60
C PRO A 83 -45.42 9.37 6.71
N ARG A 84 -44.70 9.74 5.64
CA ARG A 84 -43.94 8.77 4.83
C ARG A 84 -42.83 8.16 5.70
N ARG A 85 -42.36 6.97 5.28
CA ARG A 85 -41.28 6.23 5.95
C ARG A 85 -40.10 7.16 6.28
N VAL A 86 -39.44 6.89 7.41
CA VAL A 86 -38.14 7.47 7.76
C VAL A 86 -37.23 7.39 6.53
N GLY A 87 -36.69 8.54 6.13
CA GLY A 87 -36.05 8.69 4.82
C GLY A 87 -34.78 7.85 4.66
N ASP A 88 -34.40 7.65 3.41
CA ASP A 88 -33.16 6.95 3.06
C ASP A 88 -31.97 7.52 3.84
N ALA A 89 -31.30 6.66 4.62
CA ALA A 89 -30.03 7.02 5.23
C ALA A 89 -29.07 7.48 4.11
N PRO A 90 -28.34 8.61 4.30
CA PRO A 90 -27.47 9.13 3.25
C PRO A 90 -26.45 8.04 2.87
N ARG A 91 -26.51 7.59 1.61
CA ARG A 91 -25.61 6.55 1.11
C ARG A 91 -24.17 6.91 1.47
N ALA A 92 -23.49 6.00 2.15
CA ALA A 92 -22.10 6.20 2.55
C ALA A 92 -21.28 6.65 1.33
N PRO A 93 -20.41 7.67 1.47
CA PRO A 93 -19.61 8.16 0.35
C PRO A 93 -18.77 7.01 -0.21
N PRO A 94 -18.56 6.95 -1.55
CA PRO A 94 -17.87 5.83 -2.17
C PRO A 94 -16.48 5.66 -1.54
N LEU A 95 -16.28 4.51 -0.88
CA LEU A 95 -15.06 4.18 -0.16
C LEU A 95 -13.85 4.35 -1.08
N ARG A 96 -12.89 5.20 -0.68
CA ARG A 96 -11.69 5.46 -1.47
C ARG A 96 -10.85 4.18 -1.57
N ARG A 97 -10.08 4.07 -2.66
CA ARG A 97 -9.13 2.97 -2.88
C ARG A 97 -7.98 3.05 -1.89
N GLU A 98 -8.21 2.48 -0.71
CA GLU A 98 -7.25 2.35 0.39
C GLU A 98 -6.89 0.87 0.56
N THR A 99 -6.20 0.36 -0.45
CA THR A 99 -5.36 -0.83 -0.43
C THR A 99 -3.96 -0.36 -0.85
N PRO A 100 -2.97 -0.31 0.06
CA PRO A 100 -1.62 0.09 -0.32
C PRO A 100 -1.01 -0.94 -1.27
N LEU A 101 -0.30 -0.45 -2.28
CA LEU A 101 0.16 -1.16 -3.46
C LEU A 101 1.59 -0.73 -3.74
N GLU A 102 2.52 -1.67 -3.89
CA GLU A 102 3.94 -1.36 -4.07
C GLU A 102 4.53 -1.96 -5.37
N PRO A 103 3.89 -1.67 -6.52
CA PRO A 103 4.24 -2.29 -7.78
C PRO A 103 5.63 -1.89 -8.28
N VAL A 104 6.18 -0.75 -7.82
CA VAL A 104 7.56 -0.34 -8.17
C VAL A 104 8.57 -1.27 -7.50
N THR A 105 8.40 -1.52 -6.21
CA THR A 105 9.25 -2.40 -5.40
C THR A 105 9.19 -3.84 -5.92
N GLN A 106 7.96 -4.31 -6.21
CA GLN A 106 7.73 -5.66 -6.75
C GLN A 106 8.21 -5.81 -8.21
N ALA A 107 8.14 -4.75 -9.03
CA ALA A 107 8.75 -4.73 -10.37
C ALA A 107 10.28 -4.85 -10.30
N LEU A 108 10.93 -4.14 -9.37
CA LEU A 108 12.38 -4.15 -9.21
C LEU A 108 12.88 -5.52 -8.72
N LEU A 109 12.19 -6.11 -7.73
CA LEU A 109 12.51 -7.45 -7.24
C LEU A 109 12.30 -8.51 -8.32
N GLY A 110 11.15 -8.50 -9.00
CA GLY A 110 10.86 -9.42 -10.10
C GLY A 110 11.83 -9.29 -11.27
N ALA A 111 12.24 -8.07 -11.65
CA ALA A 111 13.26 -7.84 -12.67
C ALA A 111 14.62 -8.43 -12.27
N ALA A 112 15.02 -8.23 -11.01
CA ALA A 112 16.31 -8.68 -10.51
C ALA A 112 16.38 -10.21 -10.44
N THR A 113 15.36 -10.86 -9.89
CA THR A 113 15.30 -12.32 -9.78
C THR A 113 15.24 -12.98 -11.16
N ALA A 114 14.47 -12.42 -12.11
CA ALA A 114 14.40 -12.89 -13.48
C ALA A 114 15.75 -12.88 -14.21
N GLU A 115 16.51 -11.79 -14.13
CA GLU A 115 17.84 -11.69 -14.76
C GLU A 115 18.85 -12.64 -14.09
N LEU A 116 18.75 -12.88 -12.78
CA LEU A 116 19.55 -13.91 -12.09
C LEU A 116 19.24 -15.34 -12.59
N VAL A 117 17.97 -15.74 -12.67
CA VAL A 117 17.58 -17.14 -12.99
C VAL A 117 17.57 -17.46 -14.49
N ALA A 118 17.39 -16.45 -15.36
CA ALA A 118 17.19 -16.64 -16.80
C ALA A 118 17.95 -15.65 -17.72
N GLY A 119 18.61 -14.62 -17.18
CA GLY A 119 19.29 -13.57 -17.96
C GLY A 119 20.33 -14.08 -18.96
N LYS A 120 21.05 -15.18 -18.64
CA LYS A 120 21.97 -15.83 -19.61
C LYS A 120 21.27 -16.32 -20.89
N LYS A 121 20.01 -16.78 -20.81
CA LYS A 121 19.25 -17.38 -21.91
C LYS A 121 18.36 -16.39 -22.64
N LEU A 122 17.67 -15.53 -21.88
CA LEU A 122 16.72 -14.56 -22.42
C LEU A 122 17.36 -13.19 -22.68
N ARG A 123 18.59 -12.96 -22.18
CA ARG A 123 19.26 -11.66 -22.11
C ARG A 123 18.36 -10.70 -21.32
N GLY A 124 18.60 -9.38 -21.37
CA GLY A 124 17.76 -8.39 -20.68
C GLY A 124 16.31 -8.25 -21.20
N ARG A 125 15.74 -9.27 -21.87
CA ARG A 125 14.28 -9.50 -21.85
C ARG A 125 13.84 -10.02 -20.47
N ALA A 126 14.72 -10.70 -19.74
CA ALA A 126 14.45 -11.21 -18.40
C ALA A 126 14.13 -10.07 -17.42
N LEU A 127 14.96 -9.01 -17.35
CA LEU A 127 14.66 -7.79 -16.59
C LEU A 127 13.23 -7.26 -16.83
N GLY A 128 12.85 -7.06 -18.10
CA GLY A 128 11.55 -6.46 -18.45
C GLY A 128 10.36 -7.37 -18.16
N TRP A 129 10.47 -8.68 -18.40
CA TRP A 129 9.39 -9.63 -18.10
C TRP A 129 9.30 -10.00 -16.62
N GLY A 130 10.44 -10.01 -15.92
CA GLY A 130 10.49 -10.10 -14.47
C GLY A 130 9.76 -8.95 -13.79
N ALA A 131 9.94 -7.72 -14.28
CA ALA A 131 9.18 -6.56 -13.78
C ALA A 131 7.66 -6.74 -13.95
N VAL A 132 7.22 -7.06 -15.17
CA VAL A 132 5.79 -7.22 -15.50
C VAL A 132 5.13 -8.35 -14.70
N ILE A 133 5.83 -9.48 -14.53
CA ILE A 133 5.31 -10.62 -13.75
C ILE A 133 5.37 -10.33 -12.25
N GLY A 134 6.43 -9.69 -11.77
CA GLY A 134 6.57 -9.25 -10.38
C GLY A 134 5.46 -8.28 -9.96
N MET A 135 5.00 -7.40 -10.86
CA MET A 135 3.84 -6.51 -10.61
C MET A 135 2.47 -7.23 -10.63
N SER A 136 2.39 -8.46 -11.16
CA SER A 136 1.09 -9.03 -11.55
C SER A 136 0.15 -9.50 -10.42
N PRO A 137 0.61 -9.96 -9.23
CA PRO A 137 -0.28 -10.30 -8.11
C PRO A 137 -1.09 -9.10 -7.59
N ASP A 138 -0.43 -7.94 -7.48
CA ASP A 138 -1.00 -6.65 -7.03
C ASP A 138 -2.19 -6.16 -7.89
N LEU A 139 -2.41 -6.72 -9.08
CA LEU A 139 -3.55 -6.37 -9.94
C LEU A 139 -4.90 -6.88 -9.38
N ASP A 140 -4.91 -7.72 -8.35
CA ASP A 140 -6.13 -8.20 -7.70
C ASP A 140 -6.98 -7.08 -7.05
N VAL A 141 -6.37 -5.96 -6.66
CA VAL A 141 -7.06 -4.75 -6.16
C VAL A 141 -8.04 -4.15 -7.17
N LEU A 142 -7.86 -4.44 -8.47
CA LEU A 142 -8.80 -4.01 -9.52
C LEU A 142 -10.14 -4.74 -9.42
N LEU A 143 -10.18 -5.91 -8.75
CA LEU A 143 -11.38 -6.66 -8.40
C LEU A 143 -12.01 -6.18 -7.08
N GLY A 144 -11.27 -5.45 -6.24
CA GLY A 144 -11.75 -4.92 -4.96
C GLY A 144 -13.10 -4.17 -5.01
N PRO A 145 -13.39 -3.35 -6.05
CA PRO A 145 -14.69 -2.69 -6.22
C PRO A 145 -15.88 -3.63 -6.48
N LEU A 146 -15.66 -4.92 -6.75
CA LEU A 146 -16.70 -5.95 -6.93
C LEU A 146 -17.19 -6.55 -5.59
N HIS A 147 -16.68 -6.05 -4.46
CA HIS A 147 -16.78 -6.70 -3.15
C HIS A 147 -17.03 -5.69 -2.00
N ASP A 148 -18.24 -5.14 -1.94
CA ASP A 148 -18.88 -4.55 -0.74
C ASP A 148 -18.06 -3.54 0.10
N GLY A 149 -17.04 -2.89 -0.49
CA GLY A 149 -16.09 -2.03 0.24
C GLY A 149 -15.03 -2.77 1.06
N TYR A 150 -15.14 -4.09 1.19
CA TYR A 150 -14.32 -4.93 2.07
C TYR A 150 -13.40 -5.92 1.33
N GLY A 151 -13.56 -6.12 0.02
CA GLY A 151 -12.74 -7.07 -0.74
C GLY A 151 -11.23 -6.81 -0.68
N GLY A 152 -10.82 -5.54 -0.53
CA GLY A 152 -9.42 -5.16 -0.33
C GLY A 152 -8.81 -5.60 1.01
N TRP A 153 -9.63 -6.04 1.98
CA TRP A 153 -9.15 -6.66 3.22
C TRP A 153 -9.12 -8.19 3.13
N LEU A 154 -10.04 -8.79 2.36
CA LEU A 154 -10.26 -10.24 2.26
C LEU A 154 -9.43 -10.93 1.16
N TYR A 155 -9.40 -10.35 -0.04
CA TYR A 155 -8.84 -11.00 -1.24
C TYR A 155 -7.43 -10.54 -1.61
N HIS A 156 -7.13 -9.25 -1.43
CA HIS A 156 -5.78 -8.72 -1.63
C HIS A 156 -4.81 -9.38 -0.62
N ARG A 157 -3.64 -9.79 -1.12
CA ARG A 157 -2.67 -10.65 -0.39
C ARG A 157 -3.24 -12.02 0.01
N GLY A 158 -4.22 -12.50 -0.76
CA GLY A 158 -4.79 -13.84 -0.71
C GLY A 158 -4.20 -14.77 -1.78
N THR A 159 -5.07 -15.44 -2.54
CA THR A 159 -4.73 -16.51 -3.50
C THR A 159 -3.60 -16.16 -4.49
N THR A 160 -3.63 -14.95 -5.04
CA THR A 160 -2.63 -14.35 -5.95
C THR A 160 -1.24 -14.20 -5.33
N HIS A 161 -1.18 -14.09 -4.01
CA HIS A 161 0.02 -13.87 -3.21
C HIS A 161 0.34 -15.12 -2.35
N SER A 162 -0.04 -16.31 -2.84
CA SER A 162 0.29 -17.58 -2.19
C SER A 162 1.51 -18.24 -2.84
N LEU A 163 2.22 -19.09 -2.09
CA LEU A 163 3.42 -19.75 -2.61
C LEU A 163 3.08 -20.76 -3.72
N TRP A 164 1.95 -21.48 -3.60
CA TRP A 164 1.54 -22.42 -4.64
C TRP A 164 1.14 -21.72 -5.95
N PHE A 165 0.65 -20.46 -5.89
CA PHE A 165 0.31 -19.69 -7.09
C PHE A 165 1.56 -19.51 -7.98
N GLY A 166 2.72 -19.19 -7.37
CA GLY A 166 4.00 -19.15 -8.08
C GLY A 166 4.42 -20.50 -8.66
N PHE A 167 4.18 -21.61 -7.95
CA PHE A 167 4.51 -22.96 -8.44
C PHE A 167 3.56 -23.51 -9.51
N VAL A 168 2.30 -23.08 -9.56
CA VAL A 168 1.29 -23.60 -10.51
C VAL A 168 1.05 -22.65 -11.69
N PHE A 169 0.85 -21.35 -11.44
CA PHE A 169 0.66 -20.37 -12.51
C PHE A 169 2.00 -19.91 -13.11
N GLY A 170 3.11 -19.96 -12.37
CA GLY A 170 4.43 -19.60 -12.88
C GLY A 170 4.88 -20.44 -14.09
N PRO A 171 4.81 -21.79 -14.06
CA PRO A 171 5.11 -22.62 -15.22
C PRO A 171 4.15 -22.39 -16.39
N LEU A 172 2.85 -22.22 -16.12
CA LEU A 172 1.83 -21.95 -17.14
C LEU A 172 2.10 -20.62 -17.86
N LEU A 173 2.31 -19.54 -17.09
CA LEU A 173 2.63 -18.21 -17.62
C LEU A 173 3.96 -18.22 -18.38
N GLY A 174 4.98 -18.91 -17.86
CA GLY A 174 6.25 -19.13 -18.56
C GLY A 174 6.07 -19.86 -19.90
N TYR A 175 5.31 -20.95 -19.92
CA TYR A 175 5.00 -21.69 -21.16
C TYR A 175 4.25 -20.81 -22.17
N LEU A 176 3.24 -20.05 -21.74
CA LEU A 176 2.47 -19.17 -22.62
C LEU A 176 3.32 -18.03 -23.21
N LEU A 177 4.16 -17.39 -22.39
CA LEU A 177 5.08 -16.34 -22.84
C LEU A 177 6.15 -16.89 -23.79
N TRP A 178 6.70 -18.07 -23.52
CA TRP A 178 7.56 -18.79 -24.46
C TRP A 178 6.83 -19.07 -25.78
N ARG A 179 5.63 -19.65 -25.71
CA ARG A 179 4.80 -20.05 -26.87
C ARG A 179 4.39 -18.86 -27.74
N TRP A 180 4.32 -17.65 -27.17
CA TRP A 180 4.07 -16.40 -27.88
C TRP A 180 5.34 -15.74 -28.43
N ARG A 181 6.48 -15.83 -27.74
CA ARG A 181 7.66 -14.98 -27.98
C ARG A 181 8.94 -15.67 -28.44
N ASP A 182 9.08 -16.97 -28.22
CA ASP A 182 10.27 -17.79 -28.52
C ASP A 182 9.89 -19.22 -28.98
N PHE A 183 8.70 -19.41 -29.56
CA PHE A 183 8.27 -20.71 -30.09
C PHE A 183 9.28 -21.24 -31.14
N GLY A 184 9.63 -22.52 -31.05
CA GLY A 184 10.73 -23.13 -31.81
C GLY A 184 12.13 -22.86 -31.23
N ARG A 185 12.25 -22.15 -30.10
CA ARG A 185 13.48 -22.01 -29.31
C ARG A 185 13.34 -22.71 -27.96
N GLU A 186 13.31 -24.04 -28.00
CA GLU A 186 13.22 -24.91 -26.81
C GLU A 186 14.30 -24.57 -25.77
N ASP A 187 15.48 -24.09 -26.23
CA ASP A 187 16.61 -23.63 -25.42
C ASP A 187 16.27 -22.53 -24.40
N THR A 188 15.11 -21.88 -24.55
CA THR A 188 14.61 -20.80 -23.68
C THR A 188 13.41 -21.15 -22.82
N LEU A 189 12.70 -22.27 -23.06
CA LEU A 189 11.46 -22.61 -22.34
C LEU A 189 11.69 -22.68 -20.82
N ALA A 190 12.76 -23.36 -20.39
CA ALA A 190 13.17 -23.42 -18.99
C ALA A 190 13.53 -22.04 -18.40
N GLY A 191 13.95 -21.08 -19.23
CA GLY A 191 14.16 -19.69 -18.81
C GLY A 191 12.85 -18.96 -18.52
N TRP A 192 11.86 -19.11 -19.40
CA TRP A 192 10.53 -18.51 -19.21
C TRP A 192 9.78 -19.10 -18.00
N ILE A 193 9.81 -20.43 -17.84
CA ILE A 193 9.26 -21.11 -16.67
C ILE A 193 9.91 -20.60 -15.37
N ARG A 194 11.24 -20.42 -15.35
CA ARG A 194 11.93 -19.87 -14.17
C ARG A 194 11.52 -18.43 -13.87
N ILE A 195 11.37 -17.55 -14.86
CA ILE A 195 10.88 -16.18 -14.59
C ILE A 195 9.47 -16.25 -14.00
N GLY A 196 8.56 -17.02 -14.62
CA GLY A 196 7.19 -17.17 -14.15
C GLY A 196 7.11 -17.67 -12.71
N ILE A 197 7.89 -18.69 -12.35
CA ILE A 197 7.96 -19.19 -10.96
C ILE A 197 8.58 -18.13 -10.03
N PHE A 198 9.82 -17.69 -10.28
CA PHE A 198 10.56 -16.92 -9.30
C PHE A 198 10.02 -15.50 -9.10
N ALA A 199 9.57 -14.81 -10.15
CA ALA A 199 9.00 -13.47 -10.01
C ALA A 199 7.65 -13.48 -9.26
N LEU A 200 6.84 -14.54 -9.43
CA LEU A 200 5.60 -14.73 -8.65
C LEU A 200 5.88 -15.20 -7.21
N LEU A 201 6.93 -15.99 -6.96
CA LEU A 201 7.29 -16.43 -5.60
C LEU A 201 7.92 -15.31 -4.76
N THR A 202 8.74 -14.43 -5.35
CA THR A 202 9.42 -13.39 -4.56
C THR A 202 8.49 -12.26 -4.12
N HIS A 203 7.38 -12.04 -4.82
CA HIS A 203 6.38 -11.04 -4.47
C HIS A 203 5.78 -11.26 -3.05
N PRO A 204 5.09 -12.38 -2.76
CA PRO A 204 4.51 -12.61 -1.45
C PRO A 204 5.56 -12.80 -0.36
N LEU A 205 6.74 -13.32 -0.71
CA LEU A 205 7.86 -13.44 0.23
C LEU A 205 8.32 -12.06 0.72
N LEU A 206 8.38 -11.05 -0.15
CA LEU A 206 8.65 -9.66 0.27
C LEU A 206 7.51 -9.11 1.14
N ASP A 207 6.26 -9.30 0.72
CA ASP A 207 5.10 -8.80 1.48
C ASP A 207 5.00 -9.39 2.89
N GLY A 208 5.47 -10.62 3.10
CA GLY A 208 5.60 -11.23 4.42
C GLY A 208 6.51 -10.46 5.38
N PHE A 209 7.45 -9.64 4.90
CA PHE A 209 8.22 -8.73 5.75
C PHE A 209 7.45 -7.47 6.17
N THR A 210 6.28 -7.20 5.57
CA THR A 210 5.49 -5.98 5.81
C THR A 210 4.31 -6.22 6.77
N PRO A 211 3.88 -5.22 7.57
CA PRO A 211 2.83 -5.44 8.58
C PRO A 211 1.40 -5.73 8.08
N TYR A 212 1.13 -5.60 6.77
CA TYR A 212 -0.15 -6.06 6.19
C TYR A 212 -0.26 -7.60 6.24
N GLY A 213 0.89 -8.29 6.12
CA GLY A 213 0.98 -9.73 6.05
C GLY A 213 0.38 -10.34 4.78
N THR A 214 0.67 -11.64 4.59
CA THR A 214 0.33 -12.37 3.37
C THR A 214 -0.18 -13.78 3.68
N GLN A 215 -1.16 -14.27 2.92
CA GLN A 215 -1.72 -15.61 3.08
C GLN A 215 -0.92 -16.63 2.23
N PHE A 216 0.28 -17.01 2.68
CA PHE A 216 1.18 -17.91 1.94
C PHE A 216 0.54 -19.22 1.46
N PHE A 217 -0.47 -19.70 2.20
CA PHE A 217 -1.17 -20.98 1.96
C PHE A 217 -2.63 -20.81 1.46
N ALA A 218 -3.10 -19.59 1.17
CA ALA A 218 -4.44 -19.39 0.61
C ALA A 218 -4.52 -20.01 -0.79
N PRO A 219 -5.59 -20.75 -1.16
CA PRO A 219 -6.91 -20.73 -0.53
C PRO A 219 -7.12 -21.81 0.54
N PHE A 220 -6.14 -22.67 0.80
CA PHE A 220 -6.26 -23.80 1.75
C PHE A 220 -6.28 -23.33 3.21
N ASP A 221 -5.50 -22.29 3.53
CA ASP A 221 -5.48 -21.61 4.83
C ASP A 221 -5.46 -20.08 4.61
N ARG A 222 -6.14 -19.35 5.50
CA ARG A 222 -6.27 -17.88 5.49
C ARG A 222 -5.47 -17.20 6.60
N ALA A 223 -4.59 -17.92 7.29
CA ALA A 223 -3.61 -17.33 8.20
C ALA A 223 -2.75 -16.28 7.46
N ARG A 224 -2.57 -15.11 8.07
CA ARG A 224 -1.72 -14.03 7.58
C ARG A 224 -0.38 -14.08 8.28
N PHE A 225 0.69 -14.16 7.50
CA PHE A 225 2.07 -14.16 8.00
C PHE A 225 2.67 -12.76 7.81
N ALA A 226 3.11 -12.14 8.90
CA ALA A 226 3.77 -10.85 8.92
C ALA A 226 4.96 -10.89 9.88
N TRP A 227 6.18 -10.70 9.38
CA TRP A 227 7.41 -10.67 10.17
C TRP A 227 7.82 -9.25 10.61
N ASN A 228 7.13 -8.23 10.08
CA ASN A 228 7.32 -6.80 10.40
C ASN A 228 8.78 -6.31 10.28
N GLY A 229 9.53 -6.82 9.30
CA GLY A 229 10.91 -6.41 9.06
C GLY A 229 11.04 -4.98 8.54
N VAL A 230 10.28 -4.65 7.48
CA VAL A 230 10.37 -3.36 6.75
C VAL A 230 9.01 -2.73 6.49
N ALA A 231 9.00 -1.43 6.21
CA ALA A 231 7.78 -0.71 5.85
C ALA A 231 7.18 -1.27 4.54
N ILE A 232 5.90 -0.99 4.29
CA ILE A 232 5.25 -1.32 3.03
C ILE A 232 5.97 -0.54 1.90
N VAL A 233 6.00 0.79 2.06
CA VAL A 233 6.72 1.72 1.20
C VAL A 233 8.11 1.94 1.79
N ASP A 234 9.13 1.29 1.22
CA ASP A 234 10.51 1.41 1.68
C ASP A 234 11.43 1.91 0.54
N PRO A 235 11.74 3.22 0.51
CA PRO A 235 12.63 3.80 -0.50
C PRO A 235 14.07 3.28 -0.38
N ALA A 236 14.56 2.90 0.79
CA ALA A 236 15.94 2.43 0.97
C ALA A 236 16.11 1.04 0.34
N TYR A 237 15.23 0.10 0.67
CA TYR A 237 15.15 -1.21 0.04
C TYR A 237 14.99 -1.10 -1.49
N SER A 238 14.07 -0.22 -1.93
CA SER A 238 13.79 0.00 -3.35
C SER A 238 14.98 0.59 -4.12
N LEU A 239 15.72 1.54 -3.53
CA LEU A 239 16.91 2.13 -4.15
C LEU A 239 18.07 1.13 -4.28
N LEU A 240 18.25 0.22 -3.32
CA LEU A 240 19.24 -0.86 -3.40
C LEU A 240 18.97 -1.80 -4.58
N LEU A 241 17.71 -2.21 -4.78
CA LEU A 241 17.31 -2.98 -5.95
C LEU A 241 17.41 -2.17 -7.25
N ALA A 242 16.93 -0.91 -7.25
CA ALA A 242 16.95 -0.04 -8.42
C ALA A 242 18.36 0.19 -8.95
N ALA A 243 19.35 0.42 -8.08
CA ALA A 243 20.75 0.56 -8.47
C ALA A 243 21.28 -0.70 -9.17
N GLY A 244 21.01 -1.89 -8.63
CA GLY A 244 21.40 -3.17 -9.23
C GLY A 244 20.73 -3.42 -10.59
N VAL A 245 19.41 -3.23 -10.66
CA VAL A 245 18.60 -3.40 -11.88
C VAL A 245 19.01 -2.41 -12.98
N PHE A 246 19.22 -1.14 -12.64
CA PHE A 246 19.63 -0.09 -13.57
C PHE A 246 21.03 -0.37 -14.15
N MET A 247 21.97 -0.79 -13.32
CA MET A 247 23.32 -1.17 -13.76
C MET A 247 23.31 -2.47 -14.58
N ALA A 248 22.39 -3.41 -14.31
CA ALA A 248 22.16 -4.57 -15.16
C ALA A 248 21.56 -4.21 -16.54
N ALA A 249 20.68 -3.20 -16.59
CA ALA A 249 20.05 -2.73 -17.82
C ALA A 249 21.03 -2.00 -18.76
N ARG A 250 22.04 -1.29 -18.22
CA ARG A 250 23.07 -0.54 -18.96
C ARG A 250 23.95 -1.44 -19.84
N ARG A 251 23.52 -1.68 -21.08
CA ARG A 251 24.20 -2.59 -22.03
C ARG A 251 25.60 -2.15 -22.47
N SER A 252 25.96 -0.89 -22.29
CA SER A 252 27.31 -0.35 -22.49
C SER A 252 28.32 -0.85 -21.45
N LEU A 253 27.87 -1.38 -20.30
CA LEU A 253 28.77 -1.90 -19.27
C LEU A 253 29.18 -3.36 -19.56
N PRO A 254 30.43 -3.75 -19.22
CA PRO A 254 30.88 -5.14 -19.30
C PRO A 254 29.99 -6.10 -18.53
N GLU A 255 29.81 -7.33 -19.04
CA GLU A 255 28.88 -8.30 -18.45
C GLU A 255 29.23 -8.69 -17.01
N ALA A 256 30.52 -8.75 -16.68
CA ALA A 256 30.97 -8.96 -15.31
C ALA A 256 30.50 -7.83 -14.37
N THR A 257 30.60 -6.57 -14.80
CA THR A 257 30.15 -5.40 -14.05
C THR A 257 28.63 -5.40 -13.86
N ARG A 258 27.86 -5.69 -14.93
CA ARG A 258 26.39 -5.79 -14.87
C ARG A 258 25.93 -6.86 -13.86
N LYS A 259 26.55 -8.04 -13.89
CA LYS A 259 26.25 -9.13 -12.94
C LYS A 259 26.66 -8.78 -11.51
N ARG A 260 27.87 -8.23 -11.31
CA ARG A 260 28.35 -7.82 -9.97
C ARG A 260 27.42 -6.78 -9.34
N ALA A 261 26.99 -5.78 -10.10
CA ALA A 261 26.04 -4.78 -9.61
C ALA A 261 24.67 -5.36 -9.28
N LEU A 262 24.16 -6.30 -10.10
CA LEU A 262 22.89 -6.99 -9.83
C LEU A 262 22.95 -7.85 -8.56
N HIS A 263 23.99 -8.69 -8.44
CA HIS A 263 24.21 -9.49 -7.25
C HIS A 263 24.39 -8.62 -6.00
N LEU A 264 25.14 -7.51 -6.10
CA LEU A 264 25.32 -6.58 -4.98
C LEU A 264 23.99 -5.94 -4.56
N GLY A 265 23.17 -5.47 -5.51
CA GLY A 265 21.85 -4.90 -5.22
C GLY A 265 20.93 -5.88 -4.50
N VAL A 266 20.86 -7.13 -4.98
CA VAL A 266 20.06 -8.20 -4.36
C VAL A 266 20.62 -8.64 -3.01
N THR A 267 21.94 -8.77 -2.85
CA THR A 267 22.55 -9.11 -1.55
C THR A 267 22.33 -8.00 -0.53
N LEU A 268 22.51 -6.73 -0.89
CA LEU A 268 22.29 -5.61 0.03
C LEU A 268 20.82 -5.46 0.41
N SER A 269 19.88 -5.57 -0.54
CA SER A 269 18.45 -5.52 -0.24
C SER A 269 18.00 -6.72 0.62
N THR A 270 18.57 -7.91 0.41
CA THR A 270 18.32 -9.08 1.27
C THR A 270 18.88 -8.90 2.68
N ALA A 271 20.11 -8.37 2.81
CA ALA A 271 20.68 -8.03 4.10
C ALA A 271 19.87 -6.95 4.84
N TYR A 272 19.34 -5.96 4.11
CA TYR A 272 18.45 -4.93 4.66
C TYR A 272 17.18 -5.52 5.29
N LEU A 273 16.53 -6.49 4.62
CA LEU A 273 15.38 -7.21 5.18
C LEU A 273 15.75 -7.96 6.48
N LEU A 274 16.91 -8.62 6.53
CA LEU A 274 17.40 -9.34 7.71
C LEU A 274 17.74 -8.38 8.88
N VAL A 275 18.33 -7.21 8.58
CA VAL A 275 18.52 -6.14 9.58
C VAL A 275 17.17 -5.62 10.09
N GLY A 276 16.18 -5.46 9.22
CA GLY A 276 14.82 -5.09 9.60
C GLY A 276 14.17 -6.10 10.56
N LEU A 277 14.35 -7.41 10.32
CA LEU A 277 13.91 -8.47 11.24
C LEU A 277 14.64 -8.41 12.59
N TYR A 278 15.96 -8.19 12.58
CA TYR A 278 16.76 -8.09 13.79
C TYR A 278 16.36 -6.89 14.65
N VAL A 279 16.23 -5.70 14.04
CA VAL A 279 15.71 -4.49 14.71
C VAL A 279 14.32 -4.74 15.32
N ASN A 280 13.43 -5.40 14.57
CA ASN A 280 12.10 -5.73 15.06
C ASN A 280 12.13 -6.70 16.26
N HIS A 281 12.97 -7.74 16.22
CA HIS A 281 13.14 -8.69 17.31
C HIS A 281 13.68 -8.02 18.57
N GLN A 282 14.72 -7.20 18.43
CA GLN A 282 15.34 -6.47 19.52
C GLN A 282 14.34 -5.52 20.19
N ILE A 283 13.59 -4.72 19.42
CA ILE A 283 12.59 -3.80 19.97
C ILE A 283 11.43 -4.54 20.64
N VAL A 284 10.96 -5.66 20.11
CA VAL A 284 9.93 -6.50 20.77
C VAL A 284 10.46 -7.15 22.06
N SER A 285 11.75 -7.48 22.13
CA SER A 285 12.40 -7.96 23.36
C SER A 285 12.46 -6.87 24.42
N ASP A 286 12.78 -5.64 24.01
CA ASP A 286 12.88 -4.49 24.91
C ASP A 286 11.52 -4.04 25.46
N LEU A 287 10.52 -3.93 24.58
CA LEU A 287 9.15 -3.58 24.94
C LEU A 287 8.55 -4.52 25.99
N ARG A 288 8.93 -5.81 26.00
CA ARG A 288 8.53 -6.72 27.09
C ARG A 288 9.11 -6.28 28.43
N LYS A 289 10.44 -6.09 28.52
CA LYS A 289 11.09 -5.65 29.77
C LYS A 289 10.50 -4.37 30.32
N GLN A 290 10.19 -3.41 29.44
CA GLN A 290 9.71 -2.08 29.83
C GLN A 290 8.22 -2.05 30.19
N LEU A 291 7.39 -2.95 29.62
CA LEU A 291 5.93 -2.93 29.80
C LEU A 291 5.40 -4.03 30.74
N GLU A 292 6.06 -5.18 30.86
CA GLU A 292 5.63 -6.25 31.79
C GLU A 292 5.63 -5.82 33.27
N PRO A 293 6.57 -4.99 33.76
CA PRO A 293 6.51 -4.43 35.13
C PRO A 293 5.35 -3.44 35.36
N LEU A 294 4.77 -2.89 34.29
CA LEU A 294 3.76 -1.82 34.35
C LEU A 294 2.33 -2.34 34.11
N PHE A 295 2.19 -3.35 33.23
CA PHE A 295 0.90 -3.91 32.79
C PHE A 295 0.77 -5.41 33.10
N GLY A 296 1.74 -5.99 33.82
CA GLY A 296 1.76 -7.41 34.14
C GLY A 296 1.95 -8.28 32.89
N ARG A 297 1.13 -9.33 32.78
CA ARG A 297 1.29 -10.36 31.76
C ARG A 297 0.81 -9.88 30.39
N LEU A 298 1.75 -9.64 29.48
CA LEU A 298 1.45 -9.29 28.09
C LEU A 298 1.10 -10.57 27.28
N GLU A 299 -0.13 -10.67 26.77
CA GLU A 299 -0.54 -11.76 25.86
C GLU A 299 0.29 -11.77 24.57
N ARG A 300 0.57 -10.58 24.04
CA ARG A 300 1.21 -10.36 22.74
C ARG A 300 1.86 -8.98 22.73
N VAL A 301 3.09 -8.91 22.20
CA VAL A 301 3.80 -7.66 21.89
C VAL A 301 4.23 -7.72 20.43
N ARG A 302 3.92 -6.70 19.65
CA ARG A 302 4.35 -6.54 18.25
C ARG A 302 4.84 -5.13 17.99
N ALA A 303 5.97 -5.04 17.30
CA ALA A 303 6.48 -3.81 16.72
C ALA A 303 6.23 -3.79 15.20
N TYR A 304 6.18 -2.59 14.64
CA TYR A 304 5.73 -2.28 13.28
C TYR A 304 6.59 -1.15 12.68
N PRO A 305 7.31 -1.38 11.57
CA PRO A 305 8.12 -0.36 10.91
C PRO A 305 7.29 0.86 10.49
N THR A 306 7.73 2.04 10.91
CA THR A 306 7.21 3.31 10.39
C THR A 306 7.82 3.59 9.00
N ILE A 307 7.23 4.53 8.27
CA ILE A 307 7.71 4.89 6.92
C ILE A 307 8.97 5.77 7.07
N LEU A 308 9.93 5.62 6.16
CA LEU A 308 11.26 6.28 6.16
C LEU A 308 12.22 5.95 7.33
N GLN A 309 11.74 5.44 8.47
CA GLN A 309 12.56 5.18 9.66
C GLN A 309 12.61 3.68 10.01
N PRO A 310 13.55 2.89 9.47
CA PRO A 310 13.62 1.45 9.76
C PRO A 310 13.97 1.14 11.23
N TRP A 311 14.54 2.11 11.93
CA TRP A 311 14.93 2.06 13.35
C TRP A 311 13.77 2.33 14.31
N THR A 312 12.76 3.08 13.85
CA THR A 312 11.63 3.53 14.65
C THR A 312 10.42 2.66 14.35
N ARG A 313 9.73 2.22 15.39
CA ARG A 313 8.65 1.24 15.32
C ARG A 313 7.43 1.74 16.07
N GLY A 314 6.28 1.78 15.40
CA GLY A 314 5.01 1.74 16.10
C GLY A 314 4.89 0.39 16.81
N PHE A 315 4.18 0.30 17.93
CA PHE A 315 3.98 -0.98 18.61
C PHE A 315 2.58 -1.10 19.22
N VAL A 316 2.17 -2.36 19.40
CA VAL A 316 0.98 -2.75 20.13
C VAL A 316 1.35 -3.87 21.10
N ALA A 317 1.05 -3.67 22.37
CA ALA A 317 1.15 -4.67 23.42
C ALA A 317 -0.22 -4.88 24.05
N ARG A 318 -0.69 -6.13 24.10
CA ARG A 318 -2.01 -6.48 24.65
C ARG A 318 -1.82 -7.12 26.03
N ALA A 319 -2.26 -6.42 27.07
CA ALA A 319 -2.37 -6.91 28.45
C ALA A 319 -3.79 -7.45 28.69
N ASP A 320 -4.06 -8.00 29.87
CA ASP A 320 -5.35 -8.60 30.22
C ASP A 320 -6.51 -7.59 30.18
N ASP A 321 -6.30 -6.37 30.67
CA ASP A 321 -7.29 -5.28 30.78
C ASP A 321 -7.04 -4.09 29.82
N ALA A 322 -5.92 -4.07 29.10
CA ALA A 322 -5.49 -2.93 28.30
C ALA A 322 -4.84 -3.31 26.96
N ILE A 323 -4.90 -2.38 26.00
CA ILE A 323 -4.11 -2.38 24.77
C ILE A 323 -3.20 -1.14 24.84
N VAL A 324 -1.91 -1.38 25.07
CA VAL A 324 -0.87 -0.36 25.08
C VAL A 324 -0.38 -0.15 23.66
N VAL A 325 -0.40 1.10 23.19
CA VAL A 325 -0.10 1.46 21.80
C VAL A 325 0.93 2.58 21.80
N GLY A 326 2.03 2.43 21.07
CA GLY A 326 3.20 3.28 21.25
C GLY A 326 4.14 3.39 20.07
N LEU A 327 5.24 4.09 20.32
CA LEU A 327 6.43 4.21 19.48
C LEU A 327 7.66 3.85 20.31
N HIS A 328 8.58 3.09 19.73
CA HIS A 328 9.92 2.79 20.26
C HIS A 328 10.94 3.03 19.13
N SER A 329 12.14 3.49 19.46
CA SER A 329 13.18 3.86 18.48
C SER A 329 14.51 3.29 18.94
N TRP A 330 15.29 2.68 18.04
CA TRP A 330 16.61 2.15 18.41
C TRP A 330 17.53 3.24 18.99
N GLN A 331 17.38 4.49 18.55
CA GLN A 331 18.13 5.65 19.04
C GLN A 331 17.71 6.09 20.45
N GLU A 332 16.49 5.77 20.89
CA GLU A 332 15.94 6.09 22.20
C GLU A 332 15.68 4.77 22.95
N TRP A 333 16.74 3.95 23.07
CA TRP A 333 16.72 2.64 23.70
C TRP A 333 16.26 2.70 25.17
N ASP A 334 15.59 1.65 25.65
CA ASP A 334 14.89 1.58 26.96
C ASP A 334 13.79 2.66 27.17
N CYS A 335 13.58 3.59 26.23
CA CYS A 335 12.74 4.77 26.39
C CYS A 335 11.51 4.85 25.44
N PRO A 336 10.63 3.84 25.35
CA PRO A 336 9.40 3.94 24.53
C PRO A 336 8.49 5.10 24.96
N ALA A 337 7.62 5.52 24.04
CA ALA A 337 6.50 6.43 24.32
C ALA A 337 5.18 5.74 23.97
N TRP A 338 4.19 5.76 24.87
CA TRP A 338 2.93 5.02 24.69
C TRP A 338 1.68 5.74 25.19
N ARG A 339 0.53 5.22 24.79
CA ARG A 339 -0.79 5.45 25.40
C ARG A 339 -1.44 4.11 25.72
N VAL A 340 -2.49 4.17 26.54
CA VAL A 340 -3.23 3.00 27.01
C VAL A 340 -4.69 3.14 26.59
N HIS A 341 -5.21 2.17 25.83
CA HIS A 341 -6.63 2.04 25.51
C HIS A 341 -7.22 0.89 26.35
N PRO A 342 -8.27 1.10 27.15
CA PRO A 342 -8.83 0.04 27.99
C PRO A 342 -9.53 -1.03 27.15
N ARG A 343 -9.40 -2.31 27.54
CA ARG A 343 -10.21 -3.41 27.03
C ARG A 343 -11.57 -3.35 27.72
N LEU A 344 -12.57 -2.89 26.98
CA LEU A 344 -13.94 -2.75 27.49
C LEU A 344 -14.51 -4.12 27.88
N ALA A 345 -15.18 -4.17 29.03
CA ALA A 345 -15.88 -5.37 29.50
C ALA A 345 -17.01 -5.79 28.55
N ALA A 346 -17.39 -7.06 28.58
CA ALA A 346 -18.48 -7.59 27.78
C ALA A 346 -19.82 -6.88 28.07
N SER A 347 -20.60 -6.64 27.03
CA SER A 347 -21.95 -6.06 27.11
C SER A 347 -22.75 -6.47 25.86
N PRO A 348 -24.10 -6.49 25.90
CA PRO A 348 -24.91 -6.91 24.74
C PRO A 348 -24.60 -6.11 23.47
N ALA A 349 -24.38 -4.79 23.63
CA ALA A 349 -23.92 -3.89 22.57
C ALA A 349 -22.58 -4.32 21.95
N LEU A 350 -21.57 -4.62 22.78
CA LEU A 350 -20.25 -5.03 22.30
C LEU A 350 -20.25 -6.46 21.75
N GLU A 351 -21.05 -7.37 22.31
CA GLU A 351 -21.21 -8.73 21.79
C GLU A 351 -21.87 -8.73 20.41
N ALA A 352 -22.96 -7.97 20.22
CA ALA A 352 -23.61 -7.82 18.93
C ALA A 352 -22.68 -7.22 17.86
N VAL A 353 -21.93 -6.16 18.21
CA VAL A 353 -20.97 -5.56 17.27
C VAL A 353 -19.80 -6.50 16.96
N ASN A 354 -19.27 -7.25 17.94
CA ASN A 354 -18.23 -8.26 17.69
C ASN A 354 -18.76 -9.52 16.97
N ALA A 355 -20.06 -9.80 17.04
CA ALA A 355 -20.69 -10.90 16.32
C ALA A 355 -20.84 -10.63 14.81
N ALA A 356 -20.90 -9.36 14.39
CA ALA A 356 -21.06 -8.97 12.99
C ALA A 356 -19.87 -9.39 12.11
N TRP A 357 -20.17 -9.75 10.85
CA TRP A 357 -19.20 -10.24 9.87
C TRP A 357 -18.08 -9.22 9.60
N GLN A 358 -18.45 -7.96 9.40
CA GLN A 358 -17.54 -6.84 9.11
C GLN A 358 -16.52 -6.67 10.24
N THR A 359 -16.96 -6.80 11.50
CA THR A 359 -16.11 -6.70 12.68
C THR A 359 -15.17 -7.89 12.83
N LYS A 360 -15.66 -9.12 12.64
CA LYS A 360 -14.83 -10.34 12.64
C LYS A 360 -13.76 -10.30 11.56
N MET A 361 -14.12 -9.82 10.38
CA MET A 361 -13.20 -9.73 9.24
C MET A 361 -12.18 -8.59 9.43
N MET A 362 -12.57 -7.45 10.02
CA MET A 362 -11.64 -6.40 10.48
C MET A 362 -10.63 -6.93 11.52
N ARG A 363 -11.12 -7.66 12.54
CA ARG A 363 -10.28 -8.30 13.57
C ARG A 363 -9.27 -9.28 12.99
N TRP A 364 -9.71 -10.17 12.08
CA TRP A 364 -8.81 -11.08 11.35
C TRP A 364 -7.80 -10.31 10.47
N HIS A 365 -8.21 -9.25 9.78
CA HIS A 365 -7.32 -8.47 8.91
C HIS A 365 -6.17 -7.79 9.70
N ALA A 366 -6.43 -7.38 10.94
CA ALA A 366 -5.46 -6.79 11.86
C ALA A 366 -4.80 -7.79 12.83
N ASP A 367 -5.17 -9.08 12.77
CA ASP A 367 -4.76 -10.14 13.73
C ASP A 367 -4.96 -9.67 15.19
N GLU A 368 -6.16 -9.17 15.51
CA GLU A 368 -6.60 -8.70 16.82
C GLU A 368 -5.88 -7.46 17.44
N ASP A 369 -4.98 -6.78 16.71
CA ASP A 369 -4.47 -5.46 17.16
C ASP A 369 -5.47 -4.34 16.83
N VAL A 370 -6.62 -4.41 17.52
CA VAL A 370 -7.80 -3.56 17.31
C VAL A 370 -8.26 -2.94 18.63
N ALA A 371 -8.17 -1.61 18.74
CA ALA A 371 -8.73 -0.88 19.88
C ALA A 371 -10.23 -0.60 19.66
N THR A 372 -11.01 -0.67 20.74
CA THR A 372 -12.47 -0.46 20.70
C THR A 372 -12.86 0.80 21.48
N PHE A 373 -13.65 1.67 20.86
CA PHE A 373 -14.11 2.93 21.44
C PHE A 373 -15.63 3.00 21.38
N VAL A 374 -16.27 3.38 22.48
CA VAL A 374 -17.74 3.54 22.58
C VAL A 374 -18.06 5.00 22.86
N HIS A 375 -19.06 5.54 22.17
CA HIS A 375 -19.58 6.88 22.38
C HIS A 375 -21.11 6.84 22.41
N SER A 376 -21.70 7.29 23.52
CA SER A 376 -23.16 7.35 23.68
C SER A 376 -23.76 8.48 22.83
N GLU A 377 -24.82 8.16 22.11
CA GLU A 377 -25.63 9.08 21.32
C GLU A 377 -27.02 9.28 21.96
N PRO A 378 -27.73 10.37 21.65
CA PRO A 378 -29.10 10.57 22.13
C PRO A 378 -30.03 9.40 21.77
N GLY A 379 -30.82 8.94 22.73
CA GLY A 379 -31.84 7.89 22.53
C GLY A 379 -31.40 6.45 22.86
N GLY A 380 -30.38 6.26 23.73
CA GLY A 380 -29.95 4.91 24.14
C GLY A 380 -29.17 4.15 23.06
N VAL A 381 -28.54 4.90 22.14
CA VAL A 381 -27.74 4.36 21.04
C VAL A 381 -26.26 4.53 21.38
N LEU A 382 -25.49 3.49 21.17
CA LEU A 382 -24.04 3.48 21.29
C LEU A 382 -23.42 3.44 19.90
N ARG A 383 -22.53 4.39 19.61
CA ARG A 383 -21.62 4.33 18.46
C ARG A 383 -20.36 3.60 18.88
N VAL A 384 -20.15 2.41 18.33
CA VAL A 384 -18.99 1.56 18.60
C VAL A 384 -18.02 1.63 17.43
N ARG A 385 -16.76 1.97 17.68
CA ARG A 385 -15.68 1.98 16.69
C ARG A 385 -14.62 0.95 17.04
N LEU A 386 -14.22 0.15 16.05
CA LEU A 386 -13.09 -0.76 16.13
C LEU A 386 -12.02 -0.29 15.15
N GLU A 387 -10.83 0.06 15.67
CA GLU A 387 -9.78 0.77 14.94
C GLU A 387 -8.47 -0.02 14.89
N ASP A 388 -7.85 -0.08 13.70
CA ASP A 388 -6.56 -0.75 13.45
C ASP A 388 -5.41 0.06 14.05
N VAL A 389 -4.89 -0.37 15.20
CA VAL A 389 -3.86 0.39 15.94
C VAL A 389 -2.42 0.10 15.49
N ARG A 390 -2.21 -0.73 14.47
CA ARG A 390 -0.87 -0.99 13.88
C ARG A 390 -0.25 0.27 13.25
N TYR A 391 -1.09 1.21 12.81
CA TYR A 391 -0.72 2.46 12.13
C TYR A 391 -1.04 3.71 12.97
N SER A 392 -1.15 3.53 14.28
CA SER A 392 -1.47 4.55 15.28
C SER A 392 -0.47 5.70 15.40
N TRP A 393 0.77 5.52 14.94
CA TRP A 393 1.86 6.49 15.03
C TRP A 393 1.58 7.84 14.36
N ALA A 394 0.64 7.90 13.41
CA ALA A 394 0.22 9.14 12.76
C ALA A 394 -0.90 9.90 13.53
N SER A 395 -1.36 9.37 14.67
CA SER A 395 -2.38 9.98 15.52
C SER A 395 -1.77 10.43 16.85
N PRO A 396 -2.01 11.69 17.31
CA PRO A 396 -1.54 12.13 18.61
C PRO A 396 -2.11 11.25 19.73
N ASP A 397 -3.34 10.78 19.59
CA ASP A 397 -4.09 9.96 20.56
C ASP A 397 -3.81 8.44 20.44
N ALA A 398 -2.78 8.03 19.68
CA ALA A 398 -2.50 6.62 19.35
C ALA A 398 -3.70 5.86 18.75
N ARG A 399 -4.52 6.54 17.94
CA ARG A 399 -5.75 6.02 17.32
C ARG A 399 -5.52 5.44 15.94
N GLY A 400 -6.31 4.45 15.53
CA GLY A 400 -6.14 3.78 14.25
C GLY A 400 -6.49 4.66 13.05
N ALA A 401 -5.79 4.44 11.93
CA ALA A 401 -5.96 5.18 10.69
C ALA A 401 -7.21 4.76 9.89
N TRP A 402 -7.78 3.60 10.19
CA TRP A 402 -9.06 3.11 9.66
C TRP A 402 -9.73 2.18 10.67
N GLY A 403 -11.02 1.93 10.47
CA GLY A 403 -11.80 1.06 11.33
C GLY A 403 -13.15 0.64 10.75
N VAL A 404 -13.93 0.00 11.60
CA VAL A 404 -15.34 -0.30 11.40
C VAL A 404 -16.15 0.42 12.48
N GLU A 405 -17.19 1.14 12.08
CA GLU A 405 -18.14 1.84 12.96
C GLU A 405 -19.50 1.15 12.89
N ALA A 406 -20.09 0.85 14.05
CA ALA A 406 -21.45 0.37 14.19
C ALA A 406 -22.25 1.32 15.09
N ARG A 407 -23.57 1.37 14.86
CA ARG A 407 -24.54 1.96 15.80
C ARG A 407 -25.39 0.83 16.34
N VAL A 408 -25.49 0.73 17.66
CA VAL A 408 -26.15 -0.40 18.36
C VAL A 408 -26.92 0.15 19.55
N THR A 409 -28.05 -0.44 19.93
CA THR A 409 -28.72 -0.10 21.19
C THR A 409 -27.95 -0.68 22.37
N GLU A 410 -28.15 -0.14 23.58
CA GLU A 410 -27.58 -0.73 24.81
C GLU A 410 -27.97 -2.21 25.01
N ALA A 411 -29.13 -2.61 24.48
CA ALA A 411 -29.64 -3.98 24.48
C ALA A 411 -29.02 -4.91 23.41
N GLY A 412 -28.16 -4.42 22.52
CA GLY A 412 -27.49 -5.22 21.48
C GLY A 412 -28.17 -5.24 20.11
N GLU A 413 -29.17 -4.40 19.84
CA GLU A 413 -29.81 -4.32 18.52
C GLU A 413 -28.96 -3.45 17.57
N LEU A 414 -28.45 -4.03 16.48
CA LEU A 414 -27.67 -3.31 15.46
C LEU A 414 -28.57 -2.42 14.59
N LEU A 415 -28.33 -1.12 14.61
CA LEU A 415 -29.07 -0.10 13.85
C LEU A 415 -28.51 0.04 12.41
N GLY A 416 -28.41 -1.11 11.73
CA GLY A 416 -27.79 -1.26 10.42
C GLY A 416 -26.44 -1.98 10.47
N ASP A 417 -25.94 -2.38 9.29
CA ASP A 417 -24.63 -3.02 9.14
C ASP A 417 -23.49 -2.10 9.62
N PRO A 418 -22.47 -2.65 10.32
CA PRO A 418 -21.24 -1.91 10.59
C PRO A 418 -20.55 -1.48 9.29
N VAL A 419 -20.08 -0.23 9.23
CA VAL A 419 -19.49 0.38 8.02
C VAL A 419 -17.99 0.65 8.19
N ARG A 420 -17.20 0.48 7.12
CA ARG A 420 -15.79 0.90 7.11
C ARG A 420 -15.70 2.43 7.17
N PHE A 421 -14.81 2.95 8.00
CA PHE A 421 -14.42 4.37 7.98
C PHE A 421 -12.90 4.54 7.89
N PRO A 422 -12.40 5.45 7.05
CA PRO A 422 -11.06 5.99 7.17
C PRO A 422 -11.02 7.13 8.19
N ARG A 423 -9.92 7.26 8.94
CA ARG A 423 -9.58 8.49 9.65
C ARG A 423 -8.94 9.44 8.63
N GLN A 424 -9.48 10.64 8.49
CA GLN A 424 -8.85 11.64 7.63
C GLN A 424 -7.48 12.02 8.20
N THR A 425 -6.43 11.95 7.37
CA THR A 425 -5.09 12.42 7.75
C THR A 425 -5.18 13.90 8.15
N PRO A 426 -4.73 14.29 9.36
CA PRO A 426 -4.74 15.69 9.77
C PRO A 426 -3.92 16.56 8.82
N THR A 427 -4.52 17.66 8.33
CA THR A 427 -3.86 18.63 7.44
C THR A 427 -3.52 19.94 8.15
N ASN A 428 -3.68 20.02 9.47
CA ASN A 428 -3.24 21.18 10.24
C ASN A 428 -1.72 21.10 10.47
N ARG A 429 -1.08 22.27 10.61
CA ARG A 429 0.38 22.36 10.72
C ARG A 429 0.93 21.56 11.89
N GLU A 430 0.30 21.68 13.06
CA GLU A 430 0.70 21.01 14.31
C GLU A 430 0.78 19.48 14.19
N ALA A 431 -0.18 18.85 13.49
CA ALA A 431 -0.14 17.41 13.24
C ALA A 431 0.82 17.02 12.10
N LEU A 432 1.01 17.88 11.10
CA LEU A 432 2.04 17.66 10.07
C LEU A 432 3.46 17.76 10.65
N ASP A 433 3.70 18.70 11.57
CA ASP A 433 4.97 18.88 12.28
C ASP A 433 5.27 17.66 13.19
N ARG A 434 4.24 17.11 13.89
CA ARG A 434 4.36 15.83 14.64
C ARG A 434 4.58 14.60 13.75
N ILE A 435 3.87 14.49 12.62
CA ILE A 435 4.10 13.41 11.66
C ILE A 435 5.53 13.54 11.11
N GLY A 436 6.00 14.77 10.87
CA GLY A 436 7.38 15.08 10.51
C GLY A 436 8.41 14.61 11.53
N SER A 437 8.22 14.87 12.83
CA SER A 437 9.18 14.45 13.87
C SER A 437 9.28 12.92 13.98
N VAL A 438 8.16 12.19 13.89
CA VAL A 438 8.13 10.72 13.86
C VAL A 438 8.78 10.17 12.58
N LEU A 439 8.56 10.81 11.41
CA LEU A 439 9.25 10.47 10.15
C LEU A 439 10.74 10.86 10.15
N MET A 440 11.20 11.68 11.10
CA MET A 440 12.62 11.95 11.37
C MET A 440 13.21 11.03 12.47
N GLY A 441 12.39 10.18 13.10
CA GLY A 441 12.81 9.14 14.05
C GLY A 441 12.73 9.52 15.52
N HIS A 442 12.17 10.70 15.84
CA HIS A 442 11.99 11.19 17.20
C HIS A 442 10.71 10.62 17.84
N LEU A 443 10.78 10.24 19.12
CA LEU A 443 9.62 9.84 19.90
C LEU A 443 8.86 11.05 20.47
N PRO A 444 7.51 10.99 20.60
CA PRO A 444 6.72 12.06 21.19
C PRO A 444 7.02 12.24 22.69
N GLY A 445 6.84 13.45 23.21
CA GLY A 445 7.20 13.80 24.58
C GLY A 445 6.05 13.64 25.59
N PRO A 446 6.34 13.72 26.90
CA PRO A 446 5.31 13.77 27.93
C PRO A 446 4.31 14.93 27.74
N GLY A 447 4.78 16.08 27.24
CA GLY A 447 3.95 17.24 26.93
C GLY A 447 2.92 17.03 25.81
N ASP A 448 3.14 16.06 24.91
CA ASP A 448 2.15 15.63 23.91
C ASP A 448 1.05 14.74 24.54
N GLY A 449 1.12 14.43 25.84
CA GLY A 449 0.23 13.53 26.56
C GLY A 449 0.57 12.05 26.42
N TRP A 450 1.75 11.71 25.88
CA TRP A 450 2.25 10.33 25.83
C TRP A 450 2.95 9.97 27.15
N THR A 451 2.82 8.72 27.59
CA THR A 451 3.56 8.20 28.74
C THR A 451 4.95 7.71 28.28
N ARG A 452 5.98 7.95 29.08
CA ARG A 452 7.36 7.45 28.92
C ARG A 452 7.87 6.92 30.28
N PRO A 453 8.96 6.15 30.35
CA PRO A 453 9.63 5.84 31.62
C PRO A 453 10.11 7.14 32.29
N LYS A 454 10.22 7.16 33.62
CA LYS A 454 10.52 8.39 34.38
C LYS A 454 11.93 8.91 34.06
N GLU A 455 12.84 7.96 33.96
CA GLU A 455 14.25 8.08 33.60
C GLU A 455 14.44 8.77 32.24
N CYS A 456 13.44 8.65 31.36
CA CYS A 456 13.44 9.19 30.00
C CYS A 456 12.69 10.53 29.89
N ALA A 457 11.85 10.88 30.87
CA ALA A 457 11.01 12.09 30.82
C ALA A 457 11.83 13.38 31.02
N GLU A 458 12.83 13.33 31.91
CA GLU A 458 13.70 14.47 32.25
C GLU A 458 14.69 14.80 31.10
N ALA A 459 15.05 13.81 30.27
CA ALA A 459 15.94 14.02 29.12
C ALA A 459 15.30 14.89 28.01
N THR A 460 13.98 15.00 27.97
CA THR A 460 13.27 15.83 26.97
C THR A 460 13.14 17.32 27.34
N THR A 461 13.45 17.73 28.56
CA THR A 461 13.58 19.16 28.90
C THR A 461 14.95 19.69 28.46
N GLY A 462 15.07 19.99 27.16
CA GLY A 462 16.06 20.98 26.70
C GLY A 462 15.86 22.30 27.46
N PRO A 463 16.91 23.13 27.62
CA PRO A 463 16.87 24.29 28.50
C PRO A 463 15.69 25.21 28.15
N GLU A 464 14.96 25.65 29.18
CA GLU A 464 13.93 26.68 29.01
C GLU A 464 14.55 27.91 28.34
N PRO A 465 13.80 28.62 27.45
CA PRO A 465 14.19 29.92 26.95
C PRO A 465 14.05 30.97 28.08
N GLY A 466 14.97 30.91 29.04
CA GLY A 466 14.96 31.72 30.25
C GLY A 466 15.50 33.13 30.05
N SER A 467 14.77 34.10 30.61
CA SER A 467 15.11 35.52 30.86
C SER A 467 15.62 36.34 29.67
#